data_AF-A0A3E0VKV5-F1
#
_entry.id   AF-A0A3E0VKV5-F1
#
_cell.length_a   1.000
_cell.length_b   1.000
_cell.length_c   1.000
_cell.angle_alpha   90.00
_cell.angle_beta   90.00
_cell.angle_gamma   90.00
#
_symmetry.space_group_name_H-M   'P 1'
#
loop_
_entity.id
_entity.type
_entity.pdbx_description
1 polymer ?
#
loop_
_entity_poly.entity_id
_entity_poly.type
_entity_poly.pdbx_seq_one_letter_code
_entity_poly.pdbx_strand_id
1 'polypeptide(L)'
;MSGAAPERVARINLDAFRHNVRTLVALARPAETMLAVKADAYGHGMIELAAAALEAGATSLAVLDIPAALALRAAGFTVPIFAWMHAPEADFDGAVAGGIDLGVSAEWQLERIAEARARLVVAAGAAALATVGAANGADAAAGVGALPAPTRVHLKIDTGLHRNGATVEDWPGLVRRAIELHDAGSLELYAAWSHLADASPDDDRDALGQFRAAVEVAQGLGAPLQKLHLAASSAGIRMPEARFDIVRFGIAAYGVSPFDDETAVELGLRPVMTLVAPVVSVKRVPAGHGVSYGFDYRTERETTLALVPLGYADGIPRASNGRGEVWIAGARYPVAGRVAMDQIVVDVGDADVSLGDEVVVFGEAPPGGLPAADDPAVPTAEEWAGWAKTIGDEIVARIGPRVVREYVTDEVAVAGAGDESWVIPGPDQMHALGTEFAGRLSAGDVLVLTGELGAGKTTFTRGLGEGLGVRGSVTSPTFVLARTHPNLSTGVPLVHVDAYRLGSAAELDDLDIDFEHSIVVVEWGSGMVGSIVDGYLELVIDRPRGAAAAGSADAGGDEPVEPRIVTLHHRGAADGARE
;
A
#
# COMPACT_ATOMS: atom_id res chain seq x y z
N MET A 1 18.71 -13.59 -13.17
CA MET A 1 17.75 -14.72 -13.27
C MET A 1 16.58 -14.25 -14.12
N SER A 2 16.07 -15.09 -15.01
CA SER A 2 15.15 -14.75 -16.11
C SER A 2 13.89 -14.02 -15.65
N GLY A 3 13.53 -12.93 -16.36
CA GLY A 3 12.32 -12.14 -16.18
C GLY A 3 11.05 -12.87 -16.64
N ALA A 4 10.69 -13.95 -15.96
CA ALA A 4 9.37 -14.54 -16.07
C ALA A 4 8.41 -13.75 -15.17
N ALA A 5 7.22 -13.44 -15.68
CA ALA A 5 6.16 -12.84 -14.88
C ALA A 5 5.87 -13.72 -13.63
N PRO A 6 5.62 -13.12 -12.46
CA PRO A 6 5.35 -13.88 -11.25
C PRO A 6 4.09 -14.75 -11.41
N GLU A 7 4.19 -16.03 -11.03
CA GLU A 7 3.08 -16.99 -11.12
C GLU A 7 1.98 -16.77 -10.07
N ARG A 8 2.21 -15.92 -9.07
CA ARG A 8 1.33 -15.71 -7.90
C ARG A 8 1.40 -14.24 -7.53
N VAL A 9 0.31 -13.51 -7.77
CA VAL A 9 0.30 -12.05 -7.64
C VAL A 9 -0.89 -11.60 -6.82
N ALA A 10 -0.65 -10.72 -5.86
CA ALA A 10 -1.65 -9.89 -5.21
C ALA A 10 -1.51 -8.47 -5.76
N ARG A 11 -2.44 -8.07 -6.63
CA ARG A 11 -2.51 -6.70 -7.14
C ARG A 11 -3.17 -5.82 -6.08
N ILE A 12 -2.49 -4.77 -5.66
CA ILE A 12 -2.88 -3.87 -4.59
C ILE A 12 -3.25 -2.52 -5.21
N ASN A 13 -4.54 -2.24 -5.34
CA ASN A 13 -5.04 -1.02 -5.96
C ASN A 13 -4.99 0.16 -4.96
N LEU A 14 -4.00 1.04 -5.15
CA LEU A 14 -3.80 2.19 -4.27
C LEU A 14 -4.92 3.23 -4.40
N ASP A 15 -5.58 3.33 -5.55
CA ASP A 15 -6.68 4.29 -5.75
C ASP A 15 -7.97 3.81 -5.10
N ALA A 16 -8.25 2.51 -5.16
CA ALA A 16 -9.31 1.89 -4.38
C ALA A 16 -9.09 2.13 -2.88
N PHE A 17 -7.85 1.96 -2.40
CA PHE A 17 -7.52 2.20 -1.00
C PHE A 17 -7.67 3.68 -0.61
N ARG A 18 -7.11 4.61 -1.40
CA ARG A 18 -7.28 6.05 -1.15
C ARG A 18 -8.74 6.47 -1.19
N HIS A 19 -9.54 5.90 -2.09
CA HIS A 19 -11.00 6.11 -2.15
C HIS A 19 -11.66 5.69 -0.84
N ASN A 20 -11.39 4.47 -0.36
CA ASN A 20 -11.95 3.96 0.89
C ASN A 20 -11.55 4.84 2.07
N VAL A 21 -10.27 5.20 2.18
CA VAL A 21 -9.79 6.07 3.26
C VAL A 21 -10.49 7.42 3.22
N ARG A 22 -10.61 8.08 2.05
CA ARG A 22 -11.36 9.35 1.92
C ARG A 22 -12.81 9.21 2.37
N THR A 23 -13.49 8.14 1.96
CA THR A 23 -14.88 7.86 2.35
C THR A 23 -15.02 7.71 3.87
N LEU A 24 -14.15 6.92 4.50
CA LEU A 24 -14.16 6.68 5.94
C LEU A 24 -13.74 7.92 6.74
N VAL A 25 -12.77 8.69 6.26
CA VAL A 25 -12.37 9.99 6.83
C VAL A 25 -13.54 10.97 6.81
N ALA A 26 -14.24 11.08 5.67
CA ALA A 26 -15.41 11.95 5.56
C ALA A 26 -16.52 11.53 6.53
N LEU A 27 -16.75 10.21 6.67
CA LEU A 27 -17.75 9.65 7.58
C LEU A 27 -17.44 9.93 9.06
N ALA A 28 -16.16 9.89 9.45
CA ALA A 28 -15.74 10.05 10.84
C ALA A 28 -15.71 11.50 11.33
N ARG A 29 -15.73 12.50 10.43
CA ARG A 29 -15.66 13.92 10.83
C ARG A 29 -16.72 14.28 11.89
N PRO A 30 -16.37 15.11 12.88
CA PRO A 30 -15.10 15.85 13.02
C PRO A 30 -13.97 15.05 13.69
N ALA A 31 -14.16 13.77 14.01
CA ALA A 31 -13.11 12.95 14.62
C ALA A 31 -11.91 12.82 13.68
N GLU A 32 -10.73 12.75 14.28
CA GLU A 32 -9.50 12.35 13.60
C GLU A 32 -9.56 10.87 13.22
N THR A 33 -8.71 10.44 12.30
CA THR A 33 -8.64 9.04 11.88
C THR A 33 -7.23 8.49 12.06
N MET A 34 -7.16 7.34 12.71
CA MET A 34 -5.94 6.58 12.90
C MET A 34 -6.04 5.31 12.06
N LEU A 35 -5.23 5.19 11.01
CA LEU A 35 -5.30 4.03 10.13
C LEU A 35 -4.44 2.88 10.64
N ALA A 36 -5.07 1.74 10.86
CA ALA A 36 -4.40 0.52 11.28
C ALA A 36 -3.72 -0.18 10.08
N VAL A 37 -2.39 -0.19 10.08
CA VAL A 37 -1.50 -0.86 9.10
C VAL A 37 -0.75 -2.06 9.71
N LYS A 38 -1.30 -2.64 10.77
CA LYS A 38 -0.79 -3.86 11.42
C LYS A 38 -0.79 -5.07 10.47
N ALA A 39 0.00 -6.08 10.81
CA ALA A 39 0.11 -7.32 10.03
C ALA A 39 0.41 -7.05 8.54
N ASP A 40 1.41 -6.21 8.30
CA ASP A 40 1.81 -5.76 6.96
C ASP A 40 0.65 -5.12 6.17
N ALA A 41 -0.08 -4.20 6.83
CA ALA A 41 -1.33 -3.62 6.32
C ALA A 41 -2.32 -4.71 5.86
N TYR A 42 -2.63 -5.66 6.74
CA TYR A 42 -3.51 -6.79 6.44
C TYR A 42 -3.05 -7.60 5.20
N GLY A 43 -1.74 -7.74 5.01
CA GLY A 43 -1.14 -8.43 3.87
C GLY A 43 -1.04 -7.62 2.58
N HIS A 44 -1.33 -6.32 2.59
CA HIS A 44 -1.27 -5.45 1.42
C HIS A 44 0.08 -4.74 1.23
N GLY A 45 0.90 -4.64 2.28
CA GLY A 45 2.19 -3.93 2.27
C GLY A 45 2.20 -2.66 3.14
N MET A 46 2.87 -2.72 4.29
CA MET A 46 2.74 -1.69 5.32
C MET A 46 3.14 -0.28 4.88
N ILE A 47 4.24 -0.15 4.16
CA ILE A 47 4.86 1.15 3.86
C ILE A 47 4.04 1.92 2.81
N GLU A 48 3.68 1.24 1.73
CA GLU A 48 2.94 1.82 0.62
C GLU A 48 1.53 2.23 1.06
N LEU A 49 0.87 1.39 1.86
CA LEU A 49 -0.48 1.68 2.36
C LEU A 49 -0.45 2.75 3.46
N ALA A 50 0.60 2.83 4.28
CA ALA A 50 0.77 3.94 5.21
C ALA A 50 0.88 5.29 4.48
N ALA A 51 1.64 5.37 3.38
CA ALA A 51 1.74 6.59 2.59
C ALA A 51 0.40 6.98 1.93
N ALA A 52 -0.24 6.03 1.25
CA ALA A 52 -1.52 6.25 0.59
C ALA A 52 -2.64 6.67 1.57
N ALA A 53 -2.61 6.17 2.81
CA ALA A 53 -3.54 6.54 3.85
C ALA A 53 -3.44 8.01 4.24
N LEU A 54 -2.21 8.51 4.42
CA LEU A 54 -1.95 9.88 4.80
C LEU A 54 -2.28 10.85 3.66
N GLU A 55 -1.95 10.48 2.41
CA GLU A 55 -2.38 11.21 1.21
C GLU A 55 -3.91 11.34 1.13
N ALA A 56 -4.63 10.29 1.54
CA ALA A 56 -6.09 10.25 1.55
C ALA A 56 -6.74 10.93 2.77
N GLY A 57 -5.94 11.48 3.70
CA GLY A 57 -6.43 12.31 4.81
C GLY A 57 -6.47 11.63 6.18
N ALA A 58 -5.88 10.43 6.35
CA ALA A 58 -5.63 9.90 7.69
C ALA A 58 -4.67 10.80 8.47
N THR A 59 -4.90 10.99 9.77
CA THR A 59 -4.08 11.91 10.59
C THR A 59 -2.98 11.20 11.37
N SER A 60 -3.09 9.89 11.55
CA SER A 60 -2.14 9.07 12.30
C SER A 60 -2.20 7.61 11.85
N LEU A 61 -1.22 6.81 12.27
CA LEU A 61 -1.10 5.39 11.94
C LEU A 61 -1.14 4.53 13.22
N ALA A 62 -1.63 3.30 13.08
CA ALA A 62 -1.69 2.31 14.15
C ALA A 62 -1.03 0.99 13.70
N VAL A 63 -0.14 0.45 14.53
CA VAL A 63 0.52 -0.85 14.33
C VAL A 63 0.46 -1.68 15.61
N LEU A 64 0.62 -3.00 15.48
CA LEU A 64 0.47 -3.88 16.64
C LEU A 64 1.55 -3.62 17.71
N ASP A 65 2.81 -3.53 17.27
CA ASP A 65 3.99 -3.57 18.14
C ASP A 65 5.02 -2.48 17.82
N ILE A 66 5.99 -2.34 18.73
CA ILE A 66 7.06 -1.34 18.63
C ILE A 66 7.96 -1.57 17.39
N PRO A 67 8.39 -2.81 17.05
CA PRO A 67 9.18 -3.03 15.85
C PRO A 67 8.53 -2.52 14.57
N ALA A 68 7.23 -2.76 14.36
CA ALA A 68 6.51 -2.22 13.21
C ALA A 68 6.46 -0.68 13.23
N ALA A 69 6.30 -0.07 14.42
CA ALA A 69 6.27 1.38 14.57
C ALA A 69 7.62 2.02 14.23
N LEU A 70 8.71 1.40 14.67
CA LEU A 70 10.08 1.82 14.35
C LEU A 70 10.41 1.62 12.87
N ALA A 71 9.88 0.57 12.23
CA ALA A 71 10.02 0.39 10.78
C ALA A 71 9.37 1.54 10.00
N LEU A 72 8.17 1.99 10.40
CA LEU A 72 7.54 3.18 9.82
C LEU A 72 8.36 4.45 10.09
N ARG A 73 8.90 4.64 11.31
CA ARG A 73 9.80 5.78 11.58
C ARG A 73 11.05 5.75 10.69
N ALA A 74 11.67 4.59 10.51
CA ALA A 74 12.83 4.40 9.65
C ALA A 74 12.50 4.66 8.16
N ALA A 75 11.27 4.40 7.74
CA ALA A 75 10.76 4.74 6.40
C ALA A 75 10.43 6.23 6.23
N GLY A 76 10.58 7.07 7.26
CA GLY A 76 10.45 8.53 7.17
C GLY A 76 9.09 9.08 7.61
N PHE A 77 8.17 8.27 8.14
CA PHE A 77 6.88 8.74 8.61
C PHE A 77 7.02 9.57 9.90
N THR A 78 6.56 10.82 9.88
CA THR A 78 6.65 11.77 11.02
C THR A 78 5.33 12.01 11.75
N VAL A 79 4.20 11.54 11.19
CA VAL A 79 2.88 11.61 11.84
C VAL A 79 2.84 10.82 13.16
N PRO A 80 1.85 11.02 14.05
CA PRO A 80 1.67 10.15 15.21
C PRO A 80 1.53 8.68 14.80
N ILE A 81 2.29 7.79 15.45
CA ILE A 81 2.24 6.34 15.25
C ILE A 81 1.96 5.70 16.60
N PHE A 82 0.87 4.95 16.65
CA PHE A 82 0.40 4.28 17.86
C PHE A 82 0.70 2.78 17.81
N ALA A 83 1.37 2.26 18.85
CA ALA A 83 1.58 0.83 19.07
C ALA A 83 1.02 0.41 20.43
N TRP A 84 0.43 -0.78 20.56
CA TRP A 84 -0.33 -1.13 21.79
C TRP A 84 -0.10 -2.52 22.36
N MET A 85 0.62 -3.39 21.67
CA MET A 85 0.96 -4.72 22.17
C MET A 85 2.45 -4.76 22.53
N HIS A 86 2.73 -4.86 23.83
CA HIS A 86 4.08 -4.77 24.35
C HIS A 86 4.39 -5.98 25.23
N ALA A 87 5.44 -6.69 24.89
CA ALA A 87 6.07 -7.66 25.79
C ALA A 87 6.89 -6.93 26.87
N PRO A 88 7.16 -7.55 28.03
CA PRO A 88 8.02 -6.96 29.07
C PRO A 88 9.39 -6.50 28.57
N GLU A 89 9.96 -7.26 27.63
CA GLU A 89 11.29 -7.02 27.02
C GLU A 89 11.22 -6.26 25.70
N ALA A 90 10.08 -5.64 25.37
CA ALA A 90 9.99 -4.81 24.17
C ALA A 90 10.95 -3.61 24.24
N ASP A 91 11.33 -3.08 23.07
CA ASP A 91 12.27 -1.97 22.95
C ASP A 91 11.62 -0.61 23.30
N PHE A 92 11.34 -0.40 24.59
CA PHE A 92 10.81 0.88 25.09
C PHE A 92 11.80 2.03 24.89
N ASP A 93 13.11 1.77 24.90
CA ASP A 93 14.13 2.78 24.65
C ASP A 93 14.04 3.30 23.20
N GLY A 94 13.95 2.40 22.23
CA GLY A 94 13.70 2.74 20.83
C GLY A 94 12.37 3.44 20.61
N ALA A 95 11.29 2.96 21.25
CA ALA A 95 9.97 3.59 21.15
C ALA A 95 9.96 5.05 21.66
N VAL A 96 10.59 5.30 22.82
CA VAL A 96 10.68 6.65 23.40
C VAL A 96 11.57 7.56 22.54
N ALA A 97 12.71 7.06 22.08
CA ALA A 97 13.60 7.83 21.19
C ALA A 97 12.94 8.14 19.84
N GLY A 98 12.14 7.22 19.31
CA GLY A 98 11.40 7.35 18.06
C GLY A 98 10.09 8.12 18.15
N GLY A 99 9.69 8.59 19.34
CA GLY A 99 8.43 9.31 19.54
C GLY A 99 7.22 8.47 19.09
N ILE A 100 7.16 7.21 19.52
CA ILE A 100 6.03 6.31 19.28
C ILE A 100 5.00 6.50 20.40
N ASP A 101 3.73 6.68 20.05
CA ASP A 101 2.63 6.73 21.02
C ASP A 101 2.32 5.30 21.50
N LEU A 102 2.21 5.09 22.82
CA LEU A 102 2.14 3.75 23.41
C LEU A 102 0.81 3.45 24.11
N GLY A 103 0.22 2.29 23.79
CA GLY A 103 -0.97 1.76 24.43
C GLY A 103 -0.62 1.06 25.75
N VAL A 104 -1.19 1.53 26.85
CA VAL A 104 -0.85 1.08 28.19
C VAL A 104 -2.06 0.47 28.88
N SER A 105 -1.92 -0.76 29.36
CA SER A 105 -2.95 -1.51 30.06
C SER A 105 -2.60 -1.83 31.52
N ALA A 106 -1.34 -1.64 31.92
CA ALA A 106 -0.86 -1.97 33.26
C ALA A 106 0.28 -1.06 33.72
N GLU A 107 0.43 -0.90 35.04
CA GLU A 107 1.42 0.01 35.64
C GLU A 107 2.85 -0.33 35.22
N TRP A 108 3.21 -1.61 35.10
CA TRP A 108 4.56 -2.01 34.71
C TRP A 108 4.99 -1.38 33.37
N GLN A 109 4.06 -1.18 32.44
CA GLN A 109 4.36 -0.54 31.15
C GLN A 109 4.68 0.95 31.33
N LEU A 110 3.96 1.64 32.23
CA LEU A 110 4.28 3.03 32.59
C LEU A 110 5.69 3.15 33.15
N GLU A 111 6.08 2.22 34.04
CA GLU A 111 7.43 2.21 34.60
C GLU A 111 8.49 2.00 33.52
N ARG A 112 8.29 1.05 32.60
CA ARG A 112 9.24 0.80 31.50
C ARG A 112 9.42 2.01 30.60
N ILE A 113 8.34 2.76 30.34
CA ILE A 113 8.37 4.01 29.56
C ILE A 113 9.14 5.10 30.33
N ALA A 114 8.84 5.28 31.62
CA ALA A 114 9.51 6.27 32.47
C ALA A 114 11.01 5.98 32.63
N GLU A 115 11.38 4.71 32.82
CA GLU A 115 12.76 4.27 32.87
C GLU A 115 13.51 4.51 31.56
N ALA A 116 12.88 4.22 30.42
CA ALA A 116 13.44 4.49 29.10
C ALA A 116 13.66 5.99 28.87
N ARG A 117 12.70 6.83 29.28
CA ARG A 117 12.86 8.28 29.28
C ARG A 117 14.03 8.73 30.15
N ALA A 118 14.15 8.21 31.37
CA ALA A 118 15.23 8.57 32.27
C ALA A 118 16.61 8.22 31.67
N ARG A 119 16.75 7.02 31.06
CA ARG A 119 17.97 6.63 30.34
C ARG A 119 18.29 7.56 29.19
N LEU A 120 17.30 7.93 28.38
CA LEU A 120 17.46 8.86 27.27
C LEU A 120 17.94 10.25 27.74
N VAL A 121 17.35 10.78 28.82
CA VAL A 121 17.75 12.07 29.41
C VAL A 121 19.19 12.02 29.92
N VAL A 122 19.58 10.95 30.61
CA VAL A 122 20.97 10.77 31.09
C VAL A 122 21.95 10.68 29.92
N ALA A 123 21.62 9.92 28.88
CA ALA A 123 22.46 9.78 27.69
C ALA A 123 22.66 11.12 26.96
N ALA A 124 21.60 11.92 26.80
CA ALA A 124 21.69 13.24 26.21
C ALA A 124 22.53 14.21 27.05
N GLY A 125 22.38 14.18 28.38
CA GLY A 125 23.20 14.98 29.29
C GLY A 125 24.69 14.61 29.23
N ALA A 126 25.01 13.32 29.16
CA ALA A 126 26.39 12.84 29.02
C ALA A 126 27.00 13.26 27.67
N ALA A 127 26.24 13.14 26.57
CA ALA A 127 26.67 13.60 25.26
C ALA A 127 26.93 15.12 25.25
N ALA A 128 26.05 15.91 25.88
CA ALA A 128 26.23 17.36 26.00
C ALA A 128 27.53 17.73 26.74
N LEU A 129 27.81 17.08 27.86
CA LEU A 129 29.04 17.30 28.64
C LEU A 129 30.29 16.91 27.85
N ALA A 130 30.25 15.81 27.08
CA ALA A 130 31.36 15.39 26.23
C ALA A 130 31.66 16.40 25.11
N THR A 131 30.62 16.95 24.47
CA THR A 131 30.75 17.98 23.42
C THR A 131 31.34 19.28 23.97
N VAL A 132 30.90 19.70 25.16
CA VAL A 132 31.46 20.89 25.86
C VAL A 132 32.92 20.66 26.27
N GLY A 133 33.30 19.44 26.66
CA GLY A 133 34.68 19.10 27.01
C GLY A 133 35.65 19.06 25.82
N ALA A 134 35.14 18.86 24.60
CA ALA A 134 35.94 18.80 23.38
C ALA A 134 36.05 20.14 22.62
N ALA A 135 35.13 21.08 22.85
CA ALA A 135 35.09 22.38 22.17
C ALA A 135 35.61 23.53 23.06
N ASN A 136 36.70 24.19 22.65
CA ASN A 136 37.18 25.43 23.28
C ASN A 136 36.27 26.62 22.91
N GLY A 137 35.16 26.79 23.64
CA GLY A 137 34.34 28.00 23.62
C GLY A 137 33.39 28.16 22.40
N ALA A 138 32.26 28.82 22.68
CA ALA A 138 31.21 29.34 21.80
C ALA A 138 30.45 28.38 20.85
N ASP A 139 31.05 27.33 20.28
CA ASP A 139 30.38 26.44 19.31
C ASP A 139 29.71 25.18 19.93
N ALA A 140 29.89 24.94 21.23
CA ALA A 140 29.38 23.72 21.90
C ALA A 140 27.85 23.63 22.01
N ALA A 141 27.13 24.77 21.90
CA ALA A 141 25.68 24.83 22.09
C ALA A 141 24.87 24.33 20.88
N ALA A 142 25.49 24.21 19.70
CA ALA A 142 24.79 23.84 18.46
C ALA A 142 24.77 22.32 18.18
N GLY A 143 25.56 21.52 18.90
CA GLY A 143 25.79 20.10 18.59
C GLY A 143 25.00 19.09 19.42
N VAL A 144 24.21 19.53 20.42
CA VAL A 144 23.39 18.62 21.23
C VAL A 144 21.97 18.69 20.71
N GLY A 145 21.54 17.66 19.97
CA GLY A 145 20.16 17.55 19.51
C GLY A 145 19.19 17.67 20.69
N ALA A 146 18.13 18.46 20.54
CA ALA A 146 17.10 18.59 21.56
C ALA A 146 16.52 17.21 21.89
N LEU A 147 16.34 16.93 23.18
CA LEU A 147 15.64 15.73 23.62
C LEU A 147 14.23 15.72 23.00
N PRO A 148 13.73 14.56 22.53
CA PRO A 148 12.36 14.47 22.05
C PRO A 148 11.37 14.82 23.17
N ALA A 149 10.17 15.25 22.80
CA ALA A 149 9.08 15.44 23.74
C ALA A 149 8.80 14.13 24.52
N PRO A 150 8.21 14.19 25.73
CA PRO A 150 7.78 12.99 26.44
C PRO A 150 6.85 12.15 25.56
N THR A 151 7.00 10.83 25.62
CA THR A 151 6.19 9.89 24.85
C THR A 151 4.73 9.95 25.31
N ARG A 152 3.81 10.06 24.34
CA ARG A 152 2.38 10.00 24.62
C ARG A 152 1.97 8.58 24.99
N VAL A 153 1.14 8.47 26.02
CA VAL A 153 0.55 7.21 26.46
C VAL A 153 -0.97 7.27 26.36
N HIS A 154 -1.54 6.17 25.87
CA HIS A 154 -2.96 5.98 25.71
C HIS A 154 -3.39 4.86 26.68
N LEU A 155 -4.06 5.22 27.77
CA LEU A 155 -4.49 4.25 28.77
C LEU A 155 -5.67 3.44 28.24
N LYS A 156 -5.55 2.11 28.33
CA LYS A 156 -6.56 1.18 27.86
C LYS A 156 -7.39 0.65 29.02
N ILE A 157 -8.69 0.92 29.00
CA ILE A 157 -9.67 0.27 29.87
C ILE A 157 -10.25 -0.95 29.13
N ASP A 158 -10.45 -2.05 29.84
CA ASP A 158 -11.23 -3.19 29.35
C ASP A 158 -12.72 -2.97 29.68
N THR A 159 -13.54 -2.90 28.64
CA THR A 159 -14.98 -2.61 28.74
C THR A 159 -15.84 -3.80 28.29
N GLY A 160 -15.31 -5.02 28.36
CA GLY A 160 -16.03 -6.26 28.06
C GLY A 160 -15.41 -7.15 26.98
N LEU A 161 -14.38 -6.68 26.27
CA LEU A 161 -13.67 -7.52 25.29
C LEU A 161 -12.74 -8.53 25.97
N HIS A 162 -12.24 -8.24 27.17
CA HIS A 162 -11.43 -9.17 27.97
C HIS A 162 -10.16 -9.68 27.28
N ARG A 163 -9.62 -8.88 26.36
CA ARG A 163 -8.39 -9.19 25.61
C ARG A 163 -7.14 -8.52 26.17
N ASN A 164 -7.24 -7.23 26.45
CA ASN A 164 -6.17 -6.39 26.99
C ASN A 164 -6.81 -5.10 27.52
N GLY A 165 -6.19 -4.42 28.47
CA GLY A 165 -6.74 -3.25 29.16
C GLY A 165 -6.78 -3.49 30.66
N ALA A 166 -6.76 -2.41 31.44
CA ALA A 166 -7.00 -2.51 32.88
C ALA A 166 -8.45 -2.88 33.15
N THR A 167 -8.68 -3.66 34.20
CA THR A 167 -10.02 -3.94 34.70
C THR A 167 -10.64 -2.67 35.28
N VAL A 168 -11.95 -2.67 35.51
CA VAL A 168 -12.65 -1.55 36.18
C VAL A 168 -12.08 -1.31 37.58
N GLU A 169 -11.68 -2.38 38.26
CA GLU A 169 -11.07 -2.35 39.59
C GLU A 169 -9.66 -1.76 39.58
N ASP A 170 -8.84 -2.11 38.58
CA ASP A 170 -7.45 -1.64 38.47
C ASP A 170 -7.34 -0.24 37.86
N TRP A 171 -8.34 0.19 37.09
CA TRP A 171 -8.32 1.45 36.34
C TRP A 171 -7.97 2.69 37.18
N PRO A 172 -8.56 2.93 38.38
CA PRO A 172 -8.18 4.08 39.19
C PRO A 172 -6.71 4.06 39.61
N GLY A 173 -6.12 2.88 39.84
CA GLY A 173 -4.71 2.73 40.18
C GLY A 173 -3.82 3.16 39.02
N LEU A 174 -4.07 2.55 37.84
CA LEU A 174 -3.35 2.85 36.61
C LEU A 174 -3.39 4.34 36.25
N VAL A 175 -4.56 4.98 36.36
CA VAL A 175 -4.71 6.41 36.06
C VAL A 175 -3.89 7.27 37.01
N ARG A 176 -3.96 7.03 38.33
CA ARG A 176 -3.17 7.81 39.30
C ARG A 176 -1.68 7.71 39.00
N ARG A 177 -1.20 6.50 38.70
CA ARG A 177 0.20 6.29 38.39
C ARG A 177 0.63 7.01 37.11
N ALA A 178 -0.23 7.02 36.09
CA ALA A 178 0.02 7.75 34.86
C ALA A 178 0.06 9.28 35.08
N ILE A 179 -0.80 9.82 35.95
CA ILE A 179 -0.78 11.25 36.33
C ILE A 179 0.53 11.61 37.01
N GLU A 180 0.98 10.82 38.00
CA GLU A 180 2.25 11.08 38.70
C GLU A 180 3.44 11.14 37.73
N LEU A 181 3.49 10.22 36.76
CA LEU A 181 4.55 10.15 35.76
C LEU A 181 4.44 11.26 34.70
N HIS A 182 3.21 11.70 34.40
CA HIS A 182 2.96 12.87 33.56
C HIS A 182 3.48 14.15 34.21
N ASP A 183 3.11 14.38 35.47
CA ASP A 183 3.51 15.57 36.24
C ASP A 183 5.04 15.62 36.45
N ALA A 184 5.69 14.45 36.54
CA ALA A 184 7.13 14.32 36.60
C ALA A 184 7.84 14.57 35.24
N GLY A 185 7.10 14.70 34.14
CA GLY A 185 7.65 14.86 32.78
C GLY A 185 8.27 13.59 32.20
N SER A 186 7.99 12.43 32.79
CA SER A 186 8.51 11.12 32.34
C SER A 186 7.78 10.61 31.09
N LEU A 187 6.51 10.99 30.93
CA LEU A 187 5.64 10.65 29.81
C LEU A 187 4.55 11.72 29.63
N GLU A 188 3.78 11.67 28.55
CA GLU A 188 2.60 12.51 28.35
C GLU A 188 1.34 11.63 28.45
N LEU A 189 0.55 11.75 29.52
CA LEU A 189 -0.77 11.12 29.59
C LEU A 189 -1.70 11.84 28.61
N TYR A 190 -1.97 11.21 27.46
CA TYR A 190 -2.56 11.86 26.31
C TYR A 190 -4.01 11.42 26.05
N ALA A 191 -4.27 10.11 26.10
CA ALA A 191 -5.58 9.58 25.73
C ALA A 191 -6.07 8.43 26.62
N ALA A 192 -7.38 8.20 26.60
CA ALA A 192 -8.00 6.98 27.09
C ALA A 192 -8.72 6.25 25.95
N TRP A 193 -8.67 4.92 25.96
CA TRP A 193 -9.26 4.13 24.90
C TRP A 193 -9.72 2.74 25.34
N SER A 194 -10.58 2.15 24.52
CA SER A 194 -10.98 0.75 24.61
C SER A 194 -11.20 0.17 23.20
N HIS A 195 -11.68 -1.06 23.12
CA HIS A 195 -12.05 -1.74 21.90
C HIS A 195 -13.36 -2.49 22.11
N LEU A 196 -14.36 -2.18 21.28
CA LEU A 196 -15.63 -2.88 21.28
C LEU A 196 -15.45 -4.32 20.81
N ALA A 197 -16.36 -5.18 21.26
CA ALA A 197 -16.35 -6.59 20.90
C ALA A 197 -17.07 -6.86 19.58
N ASP A 198 -18.00 -5.97 19.18
CA ASP A 198 -18.84 -6.17 18.00
C ASP A 198 -19.66 -7.47 18.11
N ALA A 199 -20.09 -7.76 19.35
CA ALA A 199 -20.78 -9.01 19.69
C ALA A 199 -22.29 -8.88 19.46
N SER A 200 -22.86 -7.75 19.86
CA SER A 200 -24.25 -7.37 19.61
C SER A 200 -24.45 -5.87 19.84
N PRO A 201 -25.52 -5.27 19.29
CA PRO A 201 -25.84 -3.87 19.56
C PRO A 201 -26.06 -3.55 21.05
N ASP A 202 -26.53 -4.50 21.85
CA ASP A 202 -26.71 -4.32 23.30
C ASP A 202 -25.35 -4.35 24.02
N ASP A 203 -24.50 -5.35 23.73
CA ASP A 203 -23.18 -5.47 24.34
C ASP A 203 -22.28 -4.26 24.01
N ASP A 204 -22.35 -3.75 22.78
CA ASP A 204 -21.57 -2.58 22.38
C ASP A 204 -22.07 -1.28 23.05
N ARG A 205 -23.39 -1.17 23.30
CA ARG A 205 -23.94 -0.07 24.10
C ARG A 205 -23.49 -0.13 25.55
N ASP A 206 -23.46 -1.33 26.14
CA ASP A 206 -22.98 -1.53 27.50
C ASP A 206 -21.49 -1.20 27.62
N ALA A 207 -20.67 -1.67 26.67
CA ALA A 207 -19.25 -1.35 26.60
C ALA A 207 -18.99 0.17 26.41
N LEU A 208 -19.79 0.86 25.59
CA LEU A 208 -19.75 2.32 25.47
C LEU A 208 -20.09 3.01 26.80
N GLY A 209 -21.08 2.52 27.53
CA GLY A 209 -21.43 3.01 28.87
C GLY A 209 -20.28 2.85 29.87
N GLN A 210 -19.65 1.67 29.88
CA GLN A 210 -18.47 1.40 30.71
C GLN A 210 -17.29 2.30 30.35
N PHE A 211 -17.05 2.53 29.05
CA PHE A 211 -16.00 3.43 28.60
C PHE A 211 -16.22 4.86 29.12
N ARG A 212 -17.45 5.38 29.03
CA ARG A 212 -17.79 6.71 29.55
C ARG A 212 -17.58 6.81 31.07
N ALA A 213 -18.03 5.81 31.82
CA ALA A 213 -17.82 5.76 33.27
C ALA A 213 -16.32 5.73 33.65
N ALA A 214 -15.51 4.98 32.92
CA ALA A 214 -14.06 4.94 33.13
C ALA A 214 -13.39 6.30 32.83
N VAL A 215 -13.83 7.00 31.80
CA VAL A 215 -13.37 8.37 31.48
C VAL A 215 -13.76 9.35 32.59
N GLU A 216 -14.99 9.29 33.11
CA GLU A 216 -15.42 10.12 34.25
C GLU A 216 -14.55 9.88 35.50
N VAL A 217 -14.21 8.62 35.79
CA VAL A 217 -13.27 8.28 36.87
C VAL A 217 -11.90 8.92 36.62
N ALA A 218 -11.37 8.82 35.41
CA ALA A 218 -10.06 9.37 35.09
C ALA A 218 -10.03 10.90 35.20
N GLN A 219 -11.06 11.58 34.69
CA GLN A 219 -11.22 13.03 34.80
C GLN A 219 -11.42 13.47 36.26
N GLY A 220 -12.19 12.73 37.05
CA GLY A 220 -12.38 12.98 38.49
C GLY A 220 -11.10 12.84 39.32
N LEU A 221 -10.14 12.03 38.84
CA LEU A 221 -8.79 11.92 39.42
C LEU A 221 -7.84 13.02 38.94
N GLY A 222 -8.24 13.85 37.97
CA GLY A 222 -7.43 14.93 37.41
C GLY A 222 -6.58 14.55 36.20
N ALA A 223 -6.89 13.45 35.50
CA ALA A 223 -6.16 13.07 34.30
C ALA A 223 -6.28 14.12 33.17
N PRO A 224 -5.16 14.64 32.62
CA PRO A 224 -5.18 15.65 31.56
C PRO A 224 -5.40 15.04 30.17
N LEU A 225 -6.45 14.21 30.03
CA LEU A 225 -6.77 13.53 28.77
C LEU A 225 -7.13 14.54 27.67
N GLN A 226 -6.43 14.48 26.54
CA GLN A 226 -6.67 15.31 25.35
C GLN A 226 -7.52 14.61 24.30
N LYS A 227 -7.49 13.28 24.25
CA LYS A 227 -8.22 12.48 23.26
C LYS A 227 -8.88 11.26 23.88
N LEU A 228 -9.99 10.85 23.30
CA LEU A 228 -10.71 9.61 23.57
C LEU A 228 -10.90 8.84 22.28
N HIS A 229 -10.72 7.52 22.32
CA HIS A 229 -11.02 6.69 21.15
C HIS A 229 -11.56 5.31 21.49
N LEU A 230 -12.73 4.98 20.93
CA LEU A 230 -13.41 3.70 21.15
C LEU A 230 -13.67 2.96 19.84
N ALA A 231 -14.26 3.64 18.87
CA ALA A 231 -14.62 3.04 17.58
C ALA A 231 -13.41 2.50 16.80
N ALA A 232 -13.57 1.25 16.33
CA ALA A 232 -12.84 0.68 15.21
C ALA A 232 -13.71 0.74 13.93
N SER A 233 -13.40 -0.02 12.87
CA SER A 233 -14.15 0.05 11.60
C SER A 233 -15.67 -0.05 11.74
N SER A 234 -16.20 -1.10 12.37
CA SER A 234 -17.64 -1.34 12.49
C SER A 234 -18.38 -0.22 13.24
N ALA A 235 -17.97 0.06 14.47
CA ALA A 235 -18.55 1.15 15.26
C ALA A 235 -18.26 2.54 14.66
N GLY A 236 -17.14 2.72 13.97
CA GLY A 236 -16.82 3.96 13.25
C GLY A 236 -17.85 4.24 12.16
N ILE A 237 -18.34 3.18 11.50
CA ILE A 237 -19.39 3.27 10.49
C ILE A 237 -20.77 3.42 11.15
N ARG A 238 -21.18 2.47 12.01
CA ARG A 238 -22.57 2.33 12.48
C ARG A 238 -22.90 3.01 13.83
N MET A 239 -21.91 3.49 14.60
CA MET A 239 -22.11 4.09 15.93
C MET A 239 -21.46 5.48 16.06
N PRO A 240 -22.10 6.55 15.53
CA PRO A 240 -21.58 7.91 15.61
C PRO A 240 -21.17 8.36 17.02
N GLU A 241 -21.91 7.94 18.05
CA GLU A 241 -21.67 8.25 19.46
C GLU A 241 -20.43 7.57 20.06
N ALA A 242 -19.82 6.60 19.37
CA ALA A 242 -18.59 5.90 19.75
C ALA A 242 -17.35 6.44 19.03
N ARG A 243 -17.49 7.43 18.14
CA ARG A 243 -16.38 7.99 17.35
C ARG A 243 -15.41 8.83 18.18
N PHE A 244 -15.93 9.55 19.18
CA PHE A 244 -15.15 10.43 20.06
C PHE A 244 -14.16 11.32 19.27
N ASP A 245 -12.89 11.39 19.70
CA ASP A 245 -11.89 12.26 19.09
C ASP A 245 -11.10 11.57 17.98
N ILE A 246 -10.94 10.24 18.04
CA ILE A 246 -10.21 9.44 17.04
C ILE A 246 -10.98 8.15 16.72
N VAL A 247 -11.21 7.90 15.42
CA VAL A 247 -11.72 6.62 14.90
C VAL A 247 -10.58 5.80 14.33
N ARG A 248 -10.54 4.51 14.67
CA ARG A 248 -9.49 3.59 14.20
C ARG A 248 -9.99 2.73 13.03
N PHE A 249 -9.72 3.13 11.80
CA PHE A 249 -10.09 2.31 10.65
C PHE A 249 -9.01 1.26 10.36
N GLY A 250 -9.45 0.02 10.19
CA GLY A 250 -8.63 -1.10 9.76
C GLY A 250 -9.25 -1.72 8.52
N ILE A 251 -9.83 -2.91 8.65
CA ILE A 251 -10.29 -3.75 7.54
C ILE A 251 -11.15 -3.04 6.48
N ALA A 252 -12.07 -2.15 6.90
CA ALA A 252 -12.91 -1.39 5.98
C ALA A 252 -12.11 -0.51 5.00
N ALA A 253 -10.95 0.03 5.40
CA ALA A 253 -10.11 0.80 4.49
C ALA A 253 -9.53 -0.06 3.35
N TYR A 254 -9.40 -1.36 3.57
CA TYR A 254 -8.90 -2.34 2.61
C TYR A 254 -10.01 -2.92 1.71
N GLY A 255 -11.23 -2.36 1.79
CA GLY A 255 -12.32 -2.77 0.92
C GLY A 255 -12.93 -4.11 1.30
N VAL A 256 -12.83 -4.48 2.57
CA VAL A 256 -13.45 -5.67 3.14
C VAL A 256 -14.43 -5.24 4.22
N SER A 257 -15.66 -5.70 4.13
CA SER A 257 -16.71 -5.33 5.08
C SER A 257 -16.43 -5.91 6.47
N PRO A 258 -16.58 -5.11 7.55
CA PRO A 258 -16.58 -5.64 8.91
C PRO A 258 -17.93 -6.26 9.30
N PHE A 259 -18.91 -6.35 8.40
CA PHE A 259 -20.26 -6.81 8.69
C PHE A 259 -20.63 -8.07 7.92
N ASP A 260 -21.45 -8.92 8.54
CA ASP A 260 -22.00 -10.13 7.90
C ASP A 260 -23.22 -9.82 7.01
N ASP A 261 -23.87 -8.67 7.21
CA ASP A 261 -25.16 -8.30 6.60
C ASP A 261 -25.05 -7.21 5.52
N GLU A 262 -23.84 -6.75 5.22
CA GLU A 262 -23.59 -5.67 4.26
C GLU A 262 -22.20 -5.84 3.64
N THR A 263 -22.11 -5.70 2.32
CA THR A 263 -20.86 -5.85 1.56
C THR A 263 -20.04 -4.55 1.53
N ALA A 264 -18.75 -4.66 1.19
CA ALA A 264 -17.90 -3.48 1.01
C ALA A 264 -18.46 -2.50 -0.05
N VAL A 265 -19.02 -3.03 -1.14
CA VAL A 265 -19.61 -2.22 -2.22
C VAL A 265 -20.85 -1.45 -1.76
N GLU A 266 -21.72 -2.08 -0.96
CA GLU A 266 -22.90 -1.42 -0.38
C GLU A 266 -22.51 -0.29 0.58
N LEU A 267 -21.37 -0.43 1.26
CA LEU A 267 -20.75 0.63 2.07
C LEU A 267 -20.07 1.74 1.25
N GLY A 268 -20.08 1.64 -0.09
CA GLY A 268 -19.37 2.56 -0.99
C GLY A 268 -17.85 2.38 -0.99
N LEU A 269 -17.36 1.22 -0.55
CA LEU A 269 -15.95 0.84 -0.49
C LEU A 269 -15.61 -0.08 -1.67
N ARG A 270 -14.33 -0.10 -2.04
CA ARG A 270 -13.79 -0.86 -3.17
C ARG A 270 -12.76 -1.88 -2.67
N PRO A 271 -12.83 -3.16 -3.08
CA PRO A 271 -11.79 -4.14 -2.77
C PRO A 271 -10.41 -3.63 -3.18
N VAL A 272 -9.42 -3.75 -2.30
CA VAL A 272 -8.06 -3.24 -2.55
C VAL A 272 -7.14 -4.31 -3.11
N MET A 273 -7.30 -5.57 -2.70
CA MET A 273 -6.49 -6.69 -3.15
C MET A 273 -7.24 -7.53 -4.20
N THR A 274 -6.56 -7.80 -5.31
CA THR A 274 -6.97 -8.82 -6.28
C THR A 274 -5.90 -9.91 -6.36
N LEU A 275 -6.26 -11.13 -5.95
CA LEU A 275 -5.36 -12.28 -5.96
C LEU A 275 -5.51 -13.06 -7.28
N VAL A 276 -4.43 -13.14 -8.05
CA VAL A 276 -4.42 -13.77 -9.36
C VAL A 276 -3.28 -14.78 -9.54
N ALA A 277 -3.49 -15.72 -10.45
CA ALA A 277 -2.48 -16.66 -10.93
C ALA A 277 -2.84 -17.17 -12.34
N PRO A 278 -1.87 -17.59 -13.17
CA PRO A 278 -2.15 -18.16 -14.47
C PRO A 278 -2.60 -19.62 -14.36
N VAL A 279 -3.34 -20.10 -15.35
CA VAL A 279 -3.53 -21.54 -15.58
C VAL A 279 -2.21 -22.16 -16.04
N VAL A 280 -1.69 -23.12 -15.27
CA VAL A 280 -0.38 -23.77 -15.55
C VAL A 280 -0.50 -25.17 -16.15
N SER A 281 -1.69 -25.76 -16.14
CA SER A 281 -1.97 -27.04 -16.79
C SER A 281 -3.45 -27.15 -17.11
N VAL A 282 -3.78 -27.70 -18.29
CA VAL A 282 -5.14 -28.02 -18.70
C VAL A 282 -5.17 -29.47 -19.17
N LYS A 283 -6.15 -30.24 -18.71
CA LYS A 283 -6.34 -31.63 -19.16
C LYS A 283 -7.80 -32.03 -19.23
N ARG A 284 -8.17 -32.73 -20.29
CA ARG A 284 -9.47 -33.38 -20.43
C ARG A 284 -9.45 -34.73 -19.71
N VAL A 285 -10.46 -35.01 -18.89
CA VAL A 285 -10.59 -36.26 -18.12
C VAL A 285 -11.98 -36.87 -18.29
N PRO A 286 -12.09 -38.21 -18.30
CA PRO A 286 -13.39 -38.89 -18.40
C PRO A 286 -14.21 -38.73 -17.11
N ALA A 287 -15.49 -39.10 -17.18
CA ALA A 287 -16.36 -39.24 -16.01
C ALA A 287 -15.80 -40.26 -15.00
N GLY A 288 -16.07 -40.04 -13.72
CA GLY A 288 -15.69 -40.88 -12.60
C GLY A 288 -14.24 -40.71 -12.11
N HIS A 289 -13.48 -39.77 -12.66
CA HIS A 289 -12.07 -39.56 -12.32
C HIS A 289 -11.93 -38.80 -11.00
N GLY A 290 -11.09 -39.29 -10.08
CA GLY A 290 -10.82 -38.63 -8.81
C GLY A 290 -9.90 -37.43 -8.95
N VAL A 291 -10.18 -36.34 -8.23
CA VAL A 291 -9.38 -35.10 -8.31
C VAL A 291 -8.79 -34.74 -6.94
N SER A 292 -7.51 -34.38 -6.94
CA SER A 292 -6.72 -34.01 -5.76
C SER A 292 -6.63 -35.13 -4.68
N TYR A 293 -6.10 -34.80 -3.50
CA TYR A 293 -5.89 -35.75 -2.41
C TYR A 293 -7.21 -36.35 -1.90
N GLY A 294 -7.22 -37.66 -1.64
CA GLY A 294 -8.37 -38.38 -1.08
C GLY A 294 -9.49 -38.67 -2.07
N PHE A 295 -9.50 -38.03 -3.25
CA PHE A 295 -10.57 -38.14 -4.24
C PHE A 295 -11.96 -37.85 -3.67
N ASP A 296 -12.04 -36.85 -2.79
CA ASP A 296 -13.31 -36.34 -2.26
C ASP A 296 -14.18 -35.72 -3.37
N TYR A 297 -13.55 -35.30 -4.47
CA TYR A 297 -14.22 -34.90 -5.70
C TYR A 297 -14.00 -35.97 -6.78
N ARG A 298 -15.08 -36.31 -7.50
CA ARG A 298 -15.06 -37.14 -8.71
C ARG A 298 -15.86 -36.46 -9.80
N THR A 299 -15.30 -36.46 -11.01
CA THR A 299 -15.97 -35.88 -12.17
C THR A 299 -17.27 -36.64 -12.46
N GLU A 300 -18.39 -35.94 -12.62
CA GLU A 300 -19.68 -36.58 -12.93
C GLU A 300 -19.81 -36.92 -14.42
N ARG A 301 -19.12 -36.15 -15.24
CA ARG A 301 -19.08 -36.24 -16.71
C ARG A 301 -17.65 -36.08 -17.21
N GLU A 302 -17.44 -36.29 -18.50
CA GLU A 302 -16.19 -35.85 -19.13
C GLU A 302 -16.07 -34.33 -19.00
N THR A 303 -14.90 -33.86 -18.58
CA THR A 303 -14.68 -32.46 -18.25
C THR A 303 -13.22 -32.06 -18.42
N THR A 304 -12.97 -30.76 -18.44
CA THR A 304 -11.63 -30.16 -18.44
C THR A 304 -11.26 -29.70 -17.03
N LEU A 305 -10.07 -30.09 -16.57
CA LEU A 305 -9.49 -29.64 -15.31
C LEU A 305 -8.34 -28.68 -15.57
N ALA A 306 -8.39 -27.50 -14.96
CA ALA A 306 -7.33 -26.50 -14.95
C ALA A 306 -6.56 -26.54 -13.62
N LEU A 307 -5.24 -26.40 -13.67
CA LEU A 307 -4.38 -26.31 -12.48
C LEU A 307 -3.96 -24.86 -12.26
N VAL A 308 -4.11 -24.38 -11.03
CA VAL A 308 -3.77 -23.01 -10.62
C VAL A 308 -2.72 -23.08 -9.51
N PRO A 309 -1.57 -22.38 -9.64
CA PRO A 309 -0.42 -22.53 -8.74
C PRO A 309 -0.57 -21.73 -7.42
N LEU A 310 -1.76 -21.74 -6.82
CA LEU A 310 -2.04 -21.15 -5.50
C LEU A 310 -2.57 -22.22 -4.55
N GLY A 311 -1.94 -22.40 -3.40
CA GLY A 311 -2.36 -23.36 -2.39
C GLY A 311 -2.38 -22.78 -0.97
N TYR A 312 -2.52 -23.66 0.03
CA TYR A 312 -2.62 -23.22 1.42
C TYR A 312 -1.32 -22.62 1.97
N ALA A 313 -0.16 -22.86 1.36
CA ALA A 313 1.08 -22.18 1.71
C ALA A 313 1.15 -20.75 1.17
N ASP A 314 0.33 -20.43 0.16
CA ASP A 314 0.20 -19.09 -0.41
C ASP A 314 -0.92 -18.28 0.27
N GLY A 315 -1.79 -18.94 1.04
CA GLY A 315 -2.86 -18.32 1.82
C GLY A 315 -4.26 -18.88 1.56
N ILE A 316 -4.43 -19.75 0.57
CA ILE A 316 -5.74 -20.33 0.21
C ILE A 316 -6.25 -21.23 1.35
N PRO A 317 -7.39 -20.93 1.99
CA PRO A 317 -7.84 -21.70 3.14
C PRO A 317 -8.21 -23.13 2.75
N ARG A 318 -7.52 -24.12 3.31
CA ARG A 318 -7.88 -25.54 3.09
C ARG A 318 -9.31 -25.88 3.58
N ALA A 319 -9.91 -25.05 4.43
CA ALA A 319 -11.28 -25.21 4.91
C ALA A 319 -12.35 -24.90 3.83
N SER A 320 -11.98 -24.28 2.70
CA SER A 320 -12.90 -23.99 1.60
C SER A 320 -13.15 -25.17 0.64
N ASN A 321 -12.53 -26.34 0.90
CA ASN A 321 -12.66 -27.54 0.07
C ASN A 321 -14.13 -27.82 -0.32
N GLY A 322 -14.36 -27.98 -1.62
CA GLY A 322 -15.68 -28.30 -2.20
C GLY A 322 -16.69 -27.16 -2.19
N ARG A 323 -16.28 -25.94 -1.83
CA ARG A 323 -17.15 -24.75 -1.80
C ARG A 323 -16.56 -23.54 -2.52
N GLY A 324 -15.23 -23.44 -2.57
CA GLY A 324 -14.54 -22.35 -3.25
C GLY A 324 -14.79 -22.30 -4.74
N GLU A 325 -14.94 -21.11 -5.28
CA GLU A 325 -14.97 -20.83 -6.71
C GLU A 325 -13.90 -19.81 -7.09
N VAL A 326 -13.46 -19.83 -8.33
CA VAL A 326 -12.56 -18.84 -8.93
C VAL A 326 -13.19 -18.29 -10.21
N TRP A 327 -12.70 -17.15 -10.68
CA TRP A 327 -13.15 -16.53 -11.92
C TRP A 327 -12.10 -16.69 -13.03
N ILE A 328 -12.52 -17.10 -14.22
CA ILE A 328 -11.69 -17.26 -15.41
C ILE A 328 -12.50 -16.80 -16.62
N ALA A 329 -11.96 -15.87 -17.42
CA ALA A 329 -12.52 -15.44 -18.70
C ALA A 329 -14.05 -15.15 -18.69
N GLY A 330 -14.54 -14.42 -17.69
CA GLY A 330 -15.96 -14.02 -17.61
C GLY A 330 -16.86 -14.94 -16.78
N ALA A 331 -16.37 -16.09 -16.32
CA ALA A 331 -17.20 -17.08 -15.63
C ALA A 331 -16.59 -17.59 -14.32
N ARG A 332 -17.45 -18.02 -13.40
CA ARG A 332 -17.05 -18.71 -12.16
C ARG A 332 -16.96 -20.21 -12.36
N TYR A 333 -15.94 -20.82 -11.75
CA TYR A 333 -15.69 -22.25 -11.79
C TYR A 333 -15.33 -22.80 -10.41
N PRO A 334 -15.84 -23.99 -10.05
CA PRO A 334 -15.60 -24.58 -8.74
C PRO A 334 -14.18 -25.13 -8.59
N VAL A 335 -13.63 -24.99 -7.39
CA VAL A 335 -12.43 -25.70 -6.96
C VAL A 335 -12.77 -27.18 -6.79
N ALA A 336 -12.16 -28.02 -7.61
CA ALA A 336 -12.37 -29.46 -7.67
C ALA A 336 -11.44 -30.21 -6.71
N GLY A 337 -12.01 -30.71 -5.61
CA GLY A 337 -11.30 -31.51 -4.61
C GLY A 337 -10.61 -30.67 -3.55
N ARG A 338 -9.53 -31.20 -2.98
CA ARG A 338 -8.82 -30.56 -1.86
C ARG A 338 -7.83 -29.50 -2.34
N VAL A 339 -7.77 -28.37 -1.65
CA VAL A 339 -6.67 -27.40 -1.71
C VAL A 339 -5.38 -28.07 -1.25
N ALA A 340 -4.37 -28.11 -2.12
CA ALA A 340 -3.04 -28.62 -1.83
C ALA A 340 -2.13 -27.51 -1.30
N MET A 341 -0.87 -27.85 -0.99
CA MET A 341 0.08 -26.88 -0.42
C MET A 341 0.34 -25.70 -1.36
N ASP A 342 0.50 -26.00 -2.66
CA ASP A 342 1.00 -25.03 -3.65
C ASP A 342 0.03 -24.81 -4.83
N GLN A 343 -1.13 -25.46 -4.81
CA GLN A 343 -2.04 -25.45 -5.95
C GLN A 343 -3.48 -25.84 -5.60
N ILE A 344 -4.39 -25.39 -6.46
CA ILE A 344 -5.78 -25.83 -6.54
C ILE A 344 -6.06 -26.38 -7.95
N VAL A 345 -7.06 -27.26 -8.05
CA VAL A 345 -7.59 -27.73 -9.34
C VAL A 345 -8.98 -27.13 -9.51
N VAL A 346 -9.30 -26.67 -10.71
CA VAL A 346 -10.57 -26.04 -11.07
C VAL A 346 -11.22 -26.89 -12.15
N ASP A 347 -12.51 -27.21 -11.99
CA ASP A 347 -13.28 -27.90 -13.05
C ASP A 347 -13.97 -26.86 -13.92
N VAL A 348 -13.53 -26.75 -15.18
CA VAL A 348 -14.00 -25.73 -16.14
C VAL A 348 -15.00 -26.29 -17.15
N GLY A 349 -15.42 -27.54 -17.01
CA GLY A 349 -16.42 -28.11 -17.91
C GLY A 349 -15.90 -28.22 -19.35
N ASP A 350 -16.66 -27.63 -20.27
CA ASP A 350 -16.35 -27.57 -21.70
C ASP A 350 -15.88 -26.16 -22.13
N ALA A 351 -15.57 -25.29 -21.16
CA ALA A 351 -15.08 -23.95 -21.44
C ALA A 351 -13.71 -24.01 -22.12
N ASP A 352 -13.48 -23.05 -23.01
CA ASP A 352 -12.20 -22.87 -23.69
C ASP A 352 -11.24 -22.12 -22.75
N VAL A 353 -10.51 -22.88 -21.94
CA VAL A 353 -9.50 -22.37 -21.01
C VAL A 353 -8.12 -22.84 -21.47
N SER A 354 -7.22 -21.89 -21.65
CA SER A 354 -5.87 -22.08 -22.17
C SER A 354 -4.80 -21.91 -21.10
N LEU A 355 -3.59 -22.42 -21.40
CA LEU A 355 -2.41 -22.16 -20.55
C LEU A 355 -2.12 -20.66 -20.56
N GLY A 356 -1.87 -20.11 -19.36
CA GLY A 356 -1.60 -18.68 -19.19
C GLY A 356 -2.85 -17.83 -18.93
N ASP A 357 -4.06 -18.36 -19.13
CA ASP A 357 -5.28 -17.62 -18.81
C ASP A 357 -5.27 -17.20 -17.33
N GLU A 358 -5.68 -15.95 -17.09
CA GLU A 358 -5.69 -15.41 -15.74
C GLU A 358 -6.85 -15.98 -14.93
N VAL A 359 -6.52 -16.51 -13.76
CA VAL A 359 -7.47 -16.92 -12.74
C VAL A 359 -7.49 -15.85 -11.67
N VAL A 360 -8.66 -15.24 -11.46
CA VAL A 360 -8.90 -14.37 -10.32
C VAL A 360 -9.51 -15.20 -9.20
N VAL A 361 -8.77 -15.33 -8.10
CA VAL A 361 -9.22 -16.07 -6.92
C VAL A 361 -10.23 -15.23 -6.16
N PHE A 362 -9.88 -13.98 -5.84
CA PHE A 362 -10.80 -12.98 -5.33
C PHE A 362 -10.33 -11.56 -5.67
N GLY A 363 -11.25 -10.60 -5.66
CA GLY A 363 -10.95 -9.17 -5.85
C GLY A 363 -11.81 -8.52 -6.93
N GLU A 364 -11.21 -7.65 -7.73
CA GLU A 364 -11.87 -6.99 -8.87
C GLU A 364 -11.63 -7.78 -10.17
N ALA A 365 -12.54 -7.62 -11.14
CA ALA A 365 -12.35 -8.16 -12.48
C ALA A 365 -11.23 -7.41 -13.23
N PRO A 366 -10.51 -8.08 -14.14
CA PRO A 366 -9.54 -7.41 -15.00
C PRO A 366 -10.25 -6.36 -15.85
N PRO A 367 -9.69 -5.15 -16.02
CA PRO A 367 -10.32 -4.15 -16.88
C PRO A 367 -10.24 -4.53 -18.36
N GLY A 368 -11.20 -4.03 -19.14
CA GLY A 368 -11.38 -4.38 -20.55
C GLY A 368 -12.32 -5.56 -20.80
N GLY A 369 -12.67 -6.32 -19.75
CA GLY A 369 -13.86 -7.17 -19.73
C GLY A 369 -14.90 -6.53 -18.83
N LEU A 370 -15.69 -5.58 -19.35
CA LEU A 370 -16.92 -5.23 -18.65
C LEU A 370 -17.75 -6.52 -18.62
N PRO A 371 -18.05 -7.09 -17.44
CA PRO A 371 -19.01 -8.17 -17.37
C PRO A 371 -20.29 -7.61 -17.99
N ALA A 372 -20.95 -8.38 -18.86
CA ALA A 372 -22.33 -8.06 -19.20
C ALA A 372 -23.11 -7.86 -17.88
N ALA A 373 -24.20 -7.09 -17.88
CA ALA A 373 -24.95 -6.83 -16.64
C ALA A 373 -25.42 -8.10 -15.90
N ASP A 374 -25.39 -9.25 -16.58
CA ASP A 374 -25.77 -10.57 -16.10
C ASP A 374 -24.57 -11.52 -15.83
N ASP A 375 -23.33 -11.09 -16.06
CA ASP A 375 -22.14 -11.92 -15.84
C ASP A 375 -21.86 -12.10 -14.33
N PRO A 376 -21.45 -13.29 -13.88
CA PRO A 376 -21.15 -13.53 -12.48
C PRO A 376 -19.95 -12.70 -12.04
N ALA A 377 -20.13 -11.90 -10.98
CA ALA A 377 -19.08 -11.08 -10.40
C ALA A 377 -17.86 -11.92 -9.98
N VAL A 378 -16.67 -11.33 -9.90
CA VAL A 378 -15.49 -12.02 -9.32
C VAL A 378 -15.77 -12.39 -7.85
N PRO A 379 -15.30 -13.55 -7.34
CA PRO A 379 -15.41 -13.87 -5.93
C PRO A 379 -14.81 -12.78 -5.03
N THR A 380 -15.44 -12.48 -3.91
CA THR A 380 -14.87 -11.54 -2.92
C THR A 380 -14.06 -12.26 -1.84
N ALA A 381 -13.28 -11.50 -1.07
CA ALA A 381 -12.61 -12.05 0.11
C ALA A 381 -13.64 -12.55 1.14
N GLU A 382 -14.79 -11.89 1.26
CA GLU A 382 -15.90 -12.28 2.13
C GLU A 382 -16.56 -13.59 1.66
N GLU A 383 -16.72 -13.83 0.36
CA GLU A 383 -17.21 -15.12 -0.16
C GLU A 383 -16.25 -16.25 0.19
N TRP A 384 -14.93 -16.03 0.00
CA TRP A 384 -13.91 -16.98 0.44
C TRP A 384 -13.92 -17.21 1.94
N ALA A 385 -14.18 -16.17 2.73
CA ALA A 385 -14.34 -16.27 4.17
C ALA A 385 -15.54 -17.15 4.55
N GLY A 386 -16.69 -16.94 3.91
CA GLY A 386 -17.88 -17.77 4.10
C GLY A 386 -17.64 -19.24 3.74
N TRP A 387 -16.96 -19.50 2.62
CA TRP A 387 -16.55 -20.85 2.24
C TRP A 387 -15.55 -21.44 3.21
N ALA A 388 -14.66 -20.66 3.81
CA ALA A 388 -13.70 -21.15 4.80
C ALA A 388 -14.26 -21.19 6.24
N LYS A 389 -15.46 -20.64 6.48
CA LYS A 389 -16.07 -20.44 7.81
C LYS A 389 -15.20 -19.55 8.71
N THR A 390 -14.81 -18.39 8.17
CA THR A 390 -13.99 -17.38 8.82
C THR A 390 -14.45 -15.99 8.39
N ILE A 391 -13.64 -14.95 8.62
CA ILE A 391 -13.89 -13.54 8.28
C ILE A 391 -12.97 -13.06 7.15
N GLY A 392 -13.38 -12.02 6.43
CA GLY A 392 -12.63 -11.42 5.32
C GLY A 392 -11.22 -10.96 5.72
N ASP A 393 -11.05 -10.43 6.94
CA ASP A 393 -9.74 -10.05 7.50
C ASP A 393 -8.72 -11.20 7.41
N GLU A 394 -9.16 -12.41 7.75
CA GLU A 394 -8.29 -13.58 7.76
C GLU A 394 -7.87 -13.98 6.34
N ILE A 395 -8.76 -13.80 5.35
CA ILE A 395 -8.47 -14.14 3.96
C ILE A 395 -7.35 -13.26 3.41
N VAL A 396 -7.45 -11.94 3.54
CA VAL A 396 -6.44 -11.01 3.00
C VAL A 396 -5.14 -11.05 3.82
N ALA A 397 -5.22 -11.14 5.15
CA ALA A 397 -4.04 -11.13 6.01
C ALA A 397 -3.21 -12.43 5.94
N ARG A 398 -3.77 -13.53 5.40
CA ARG A 398 -3.07 -14.81 5.25
C ARG A 398 -2.28 -14.95 3.97
N ILE A 399 -2.41 -14.02 3.01
CA ILE A 399 -1.66 -14.11 1.77
C ILE A 399 -0.16 -14.06 2.09
N GLY A 400 0.52 -15.17 1.83
CA GLY A 400 1.88 -15.40 2.30
C GLY A 400 2.94 -14.63 1.51
N PRO A 401 4.19 -14.59 1.98
CA PRO A 401 5.29 -13.85 1.33
C PRO A 401 5.73 -14.45 -0.02
N ARG A 402 5.24 -15.64 -0.39
CA ARG A 402 5.44 -16.25 -1.72
C ARG A 402 4.65 -15.57 -2.83
N VAL A 403 3.59 -14.86 -2.46
CA VAL A 403 2.74 -14.12 -3.40
C VAL A 403 3.33 -12.72 -3.56
N VAL A 404 3.70 -12.37 -4.79
CA VAL A 404 4.28 -11.07 -5.11
C VAL A 404 3.20 -10.00 -4.98
N ARG A 405 3.51 -8.88 -4.32
CA ARG A 405 2.62 -7.71 -4.31
C ARG A 405 2.98 -6.80 -5.46
N GLU A 406 2.00 -6.50 -6.30
CA GLU A 406 2.10 -5.51 -7.36
C GLU A 406 1.19 -4.34 -7.02
N TYR A 407 1.75 -3.16 -6.81
CA TYR A 407 0.97 -1.96 -6.51
C TYR A 407 0.51 -1.31 -7.82
N VAL A 408 -0.80 -1.16 -7.97
CA VAL A 408 -1.43 -0.65 -9.19
C VAL A 408 -2.30 0.56 -8.87
N THR A 409 -2.55 1.37 -9.89
CA THR A 409 -3.53 2.45 -9.90
C THR A 409 -4.65 2.11 -10.88
N ASP A 410 -5.78 2.82 -10.80
CA ASP A 410 -6.90 2.61 -11.74
C ASP A 410 -6.43 2.85 -13.19
N GLU A 411 -5.44 3.72 -13.39
CA GLU A 411 -4.81 4.00 -14.69
C GLU A 411 -4.03 2.81 -15.27
N VAL A 412 -3.42 1.96 -14.43
CA VAL A 412 -2.70 0.76 -14.87
C VAL A 412 -3.66 -0.41 -15.09
N ALA A 413 -4.77 -0.44 -14.34
CA ALA A 413 -5.74 -1.50 -14.47
C ALA A 413 -6.41 -1.48 -15.87
N VAL A 414 -6.71 -0.30 -16.44
CA VAL A 414 -7.34 -0.13 -17.76
C VAL A 414 -6.46 -0.57 -18.95
N ALA A 415 -5.15 -0.78 -18.74
CA ALA A 415 -4.17 -1.05 -19.80
C ALA A 415 -4.09 -2.53 -20.27
N GLY A 416 -5.25 -3.20 -20.38
CA GLY A 416 -5.34 -4.61 -20.79
C GLY A 416 -5.26 -4.89 -22.30
N ALA A 417 -4.92 -3.91 -23.15
CA ALA A 417 -4.85 -4.11 -24.60
C ALA A 417 -3.91 -3.12 -25.29
N GLY A 418 -2.63 -3.49 -25.48
CA GLY A 418 -1.75 -2.83 -26.45
C GLY A 418 -0.29 -2.52 -26.06
N ASP A 419 0.15 -2.81 -24.84
CA ASP A 419 1.45 -2.31 -24.36
C ASP A 419 2.66 -3.12 -24.89
N GLU A 420 3.68 -2.40 -25.38
CA GLU A 420 4.99 -2.96 -25.77
C GLU A 420 5.98 -2.85 -24.59
N SER A 421 6.83 -3.86 -24.37
CA SER A 421 7.85 -3.82 -23.31
C SER A 421 9.21 -4.34 -23.79
N TRP A 422 10.29 -3.69 -23.35
CA TRP A 422 11.68 -4.01 -23.68
C TRP A 422 12.55 -4.12 -22.43
N VAL A 423 13.53 -5.02 -22.47
CA VAL A 423 14.64 -5.05 -21.49
C VAL A 423 15.83 -4.33 -22.10
N ILE A 424 16.24 -3.22 -21.49
CA ILE A 424 17.30 -2.32 -21.97
C ILE A 424 18.58 -2.49 -21.12
N PRO A 425 19.62 -3.17 -21.63
CA PRO A 425 20.81 -3.53 -20.84
C PRO A 425 21.65 -2.34 -20.37
N GLY A 426 21.60 -1.19 -21.05
CA GLY A 426 22.45 -0.05 -20.74
C GLY A 426 22.13 1.23 -21.51
N PRO A 427 22.89 2.32 -21.24
CA PRO A 427 22.67 3.63 -21.85
C PRO A 427 22.71 3.64 -23.38
N ASP A 428 23.61 2.86 -23.99
CA ASP A 428 23.72 2.79 -25.46
C ASP A 428 22.47 2.17 -26.08
N GLN A 429 21.89 1.14 -25.46
CA GLN A 429 20.64 0.53 -25.93
C GLN A 429 19.43 1.43 -25.63
N MET A 430 19.45 2.20 -24.55
CA MET A 430 18.44 3.21 -24.26
C MET A 430 18.46 4.32 -25.32
N HIS A 431 19.65 4.76 -25.72
CA HIS A 431 19.85 5.74 -26.79
C HIS A 431 19.40 5.18 -28.15
N ALA A 432 19.75 3.92 -28.45
CA ALA A 432 19.31 3.23 -29.66
C ALA A 432 17.77 3.10 -29.73
N LEU A 433 17.13 2.75 -28.60
CA LEU A 433 15.68 2.70 -28.49
C LEU A 433 15.06 4.07 -28.80
N GLY A 434 15.58 5.15 -28.23
CA GLY A 434 15.12 6.50 -28.55
C GLY A 434 15.26 6.85 -30.04
N THR A 435 16.35 6.42 -30.67
CA THR A 435 16.59 6.64 -32.11
C THR A 435 15.57 5.89 -32.97
N GLU A 436 15.25 4.64 -32.62
CA GLU A 436 14.21 3.86 -33.31
C GLU A 436 12.83 4.49 -33.13
N PHE A 437 12.53 4.94 -31.91
CA PHE A 437 11.24 5.52 -31.55
C PHE A 437 10.94 6.82 -32.30
N ALA A 438 11.97 7.55 -32.75
CA ALA A 438 11.82 8.75 -33.57
C ALA A 438 11.01 8.49 -34.85
N GLY A 439 11.12 7.29 -35.43
CA GLY A 439 10.36 6.90 -36.63
C GLY A 439 8.88 6.62 -36.37
N ARG A 440 8.46 6.56 -35.11
CA ARG A 440 7.08 6.27 -34.69
C ARG A 440 6.29 7.53 -34.32
N LEU A 441 6.95 8.69 -34.21
CA LEU A 441 6.33 9.94 -33.76
C LEU A 441 6.11 10.93 -34.91
N SER A 442 5.01 11.68 -34.82
CA SER A 442 4.57 12.74 -35.72
C SER A 442 4.28 14.03 -34.95
N ALA A 443 4.10 15.15 -35.66
CA ALA A 443 3.62 16.38 -35.04
C ALA A 443 2.27 16.15 -34.35
N GLY A 444 2.12 16.67 -33.13
CA GLY A 444 0.97 16.39 -32.27
C GLY A 444 1.25 15.33 -31.20
N ASP A 445 2.26 14.48 -31.38
CA ASP A 445 2.52 13.39 -30.44
C ASP A 445 3.23 13.90 -29.17
N VAL A 446 2.69 13.46 -28.03
CA VAL A 446 3.25 13.72 -26.71
C VAL A 446 3.76 12.42 -26.12
N LEU A 447 5.02 12.40 -25.70
CA LEU A 447 5.67 11.28 -25.05
C LEU A 447 6.09 11.65 -23.62
N VAL A 448 5.46 11.02 -22.65
CA VAL A 448 5.79 11.17 -21.22
C VAL A 448 6.83 10.13 -20.83
N LEU A 449 7.92 10.55 -20.20
CA LEU A 449 8.95 9.67 -19.68
C LEU A 449 8.84 9.56 -18.16
N THR A 450 8.47 8.38 -17.68
CA THR A 450 8.26 8.08 -16.25
C THR A 450 9.36 7.16 -15.73
N GLY A 451 9.87 7.41 -14.53
CA GLY A 451 10.92 6.58 -13.91
C GLY A 451 11.79 7.38 -12.95
N GLU A 452 12.54 6.70 -12.09
CA GLU A 452 13.38 7.33 -11.06
C GLU A 452 14.51 8.22 -11.62
N LEU A 453 15.21 8.97 -10.74
CA LEU A 453 16.39 9.73 -11.11
C LEU A 453 17.48 8.77 -11.64
N GLY A 454 18.05 9.09 -12.80
CA GLY A 454 19.02 8.22 -13.46
C GLY A 454 18.43 6.98 -14.15
N ALA A 455 17.10 6.87 -14.28
CA ALA A 455 16.45 5.78 -15.02
C ALA A 455 16.86 5.73 -16.50
N GLY A 456 17.26 6.86 -17.09
CA GLY A 456 17.70 6.95 -18.48
C GLY A 456 16.80 7.80 -19.38
N LYS A 457 15.84 8.54 -18.80
CA LYS A 457 14.92 9.45 -19.50
C LYS A 457 15.65 10.38 -20.49
N THR A 458 16.58 11.19 -20.00
CA THR A 458 17.37 12.08 -20.88
C THR A 458 18.23 11.33 -21.90
N THR A 459 18.69 10.11 -21.58
CA THR A 459 19.44 9.28 -22.54
C THR A 459 18.55 8.82 -23.68
N PHE A 460 17.32 8.41 -23.38
CA PHE A 460 16.29 8.12 -24.38
C PHE A 460 15.99 9.35 -25.23
N THR A 461 15.73 10.51 -24.61
CA THR A 461 15.43 11.76 -25.34
C THR A 461 16.57 12.22 -26.25
N ARG A 462 17.83 11.94 -25.86
CA ARG A 462 19.00 12.18 -26.73
C ARG A 462 18.98 11.34 -27.99
N GLY A 463 18.72 10.04 -27.84
CA GLY A 463 18.53 9.13 -28.98
C GLY A 463 17.38 9.60 -29.88
N LEU A 464 16.26 10.01 -29.27
CA LEU A 464 15.11 10.53 -30.00
C LEU A 464 15.46 11.79 -30.82
N GLY A 465 16.13 12.76 -30.20
CA GLY A 465 16.57 13.97 -30.89
C GLY A 465 17.52 13.68 -32.06
N GLU A 466 18.43 12.70 -31.90
CA GLU A 466 19.30 12.25 -32.99
C GLU A 466 18.50 11.60 -34.12
N GLY A 467 17.58 10.68 -33.81
CA GLY A 467 16.71 10.03 -34.80
C GLY A 467 15.82 11.02 -35.56
N LEU A 468 15.36 12.08 -34.89
CA LEU A 468 14.60 13.17 -35.53
C LEU A 468 15.48 14.16 -36.32
N GLY A 469 16.80 14.13 -36.14
CA GLY A 469 17.73 15.06 -36.81
C GLY A 469 17.66 16.49 -36.28
N VAL A 470 17.45 16.69 -34.97
CA VAL A 470 17.36 18.02 -34.36
C VAL A 470 18.73 18.69 -34.19
N ARG A 471 18.73 20.03 -34.13
CA ARG A 471 19.96 20.83 -34.05
C ARG A 471 20.57 20.82 -32.65
N GLY A 472 21.81 20.35 -32.57
CA GLY A 472 22.62 20.40 -31.36
C GLY A 472 22.35 19.24 -30.40
N SER A 473 23.13 19.16 -29.32
CA SER A 473 22.98 18.10 -28.32
C SER A 473 21.75 18.31 -27.45
N VAL A 474 20.93 17.27 -27.28
CA VAL A 474 19.85 17.26 -26.29
C VAL A 474 20.43 17.08 -24.89
N THR A 475 20.12 18.01 -24.00
CA THR A 475 20.48 17.97 -22.58
C THR A 475 19.24 18.29 -21.78
N SER A 476 19.03 17.63 -20.65
CA SER A 476 17.84 17.87 -19.85
C SER A 476 17.70 19.38 -19.54
N PRO A 477 16.53 19.99 -19.82
CA PRO A 477 16.27 21.40 -19.61
C PRO A 477 15.97 21.74 -18.13
N THR A 478 16.62 21.08 -17.17
CA THR A 478 16.31 21.14 -15.73
C THR A 478 16.21 22.56 -15.12
N PHE A 479 16.89 23.56 -15.68
CA PHE A 479 16.81 24.96 -15.21
C PHE A 479 15.89 25.86 -16.04
N VAL A 480 15.61 25.49 -17.30
CA VAL A 480 14.79 26.29 -18.22
C VAL A 480 13.37 25.71 -18.40
N LEU A 481 13.10 24.56 -17.78
CA LEU A 481 11.85 23.80 -17.77
C LEU A 481 11.43 23.24 -19.13
N ALA A 482 11.53 24.02 -20.21
CA ALA A 482 11.28 23.57 -21.57
C ALA A 482 12.37 24.08 -22.54
N ARG A 483 12.68 23.29 -23.56
CA ARG A 483 13.60 23.66 -24.63
C ARG A 483 13.12 23.12 -25.97
N THR A 484 12.95 24.00 -26.93
CA THR A 484 12.69 23.63 -28.32
C THR A 484 14.00 23.34 -29.04
N HIS A 485 14.07 22.17 -29.67
CA HIS A 485 15.15 21.71 -30.54
C HIS A 485 14.66 21.72 -31.99
N PRO A 486 15.05 22.72 -32.80
CA PRO A 486 14.63 22.81 -34.19
C PRO A 486 15.19 21.64 -35.01
N ASN A 487 14.38 21.11 -35.93
CA ASN A 487 14.86 20.14 -36.91
C ASN A 487 15.89 20.79 -37.85
N LEU A 488 16.94 20.06 -38.26
CA LEU A 488 17.96 20.56 -39.20
C LEU A 488 17.48 20.58 -40.66
N SER A 489 16.31 20.00 -40.95
CA SER A 489 15.65 19.93 -42.26
C SER A 489 14.21 20.52 -42.19
N THR A 490 13.31 20.15 -43.11
CA THR A 490 11.88 20.53 -43.07
C THR A 490 11.04 19.70 -42.09
N GLY A 491 11.68 18.98 -41.15
CA GLY A 491 11.01 18.11 -40.19
C GLY A 491 10.42 18.83 -38.98
N VAL A 492 9.66 18.10 -38.18
CA VAL A 492 8.96 18.58 -36.97
C VAL A 492 9.97 18.92 -35.86
N PRO A 493 9.83 20.04 -35.13
CA PRO A 493 10.68 20.34 -33.97
C PRO A 493 10.38 19.43 -32.78
N LEU A 494 11.40 19.16 -31.96
CA LEU A 494 11.26 18.46 -30.68
C LEU A 494 11.19 19.48 -29.54
N VAL A 495 10.14 19.48 -28.74
CA VAL A 495 10.08 20.22 -27.48
C VAL A 495 10.39 19.27 -26.35
N HIS A 496 11.49 19.50 -25.64
CA HIS A 496 11.88 18.72 -24.46
C HIS A 496 11.52 19.50 -23.21
N VAL A 497 10.74 18.91 -22.31
CA VAL A 497 10.28 19.48 -21.05
C VAL A 497 10.80 18.64 -19.88
N ASP A 498 11.26 19.29 -18.82
CA ASP A 498 11.59 18.69 -17.53
C ASP A 498 10.58 19.20 -16.49
N ALA A 499 9.58 18.37 -16.19
CA ALA A 499 8.47 18.70 -15.30
C ALA A 499 8.78 18.41 -13.83
N TYR A 500 10.00 18.01 -13.47
CA TYR A 500 10.37 17.61 -12.10
C TYR A 500 10.08 18.69 -11.04
N ARG A 501 10.07 19.96 -11.45
CA ARG A 501 9.85 21.12 -10.57
C ARG A 501 8.47 21.76 -10.71
N LEU A 502 7.63 21.24 -11.59
CA LEU A 502 6.28 21.76 -11.77
C LEU A 502 5.37 21.17 -10.68
N GLY A 503 4.56 22.01 -10.05
CA GLY A 503 3.65 21.62 -8.99
C GLY A 503 2.26 21.18 -9.47
N SER A 504 1.93 21.46 -10.74
CA SER A 504 0.61 21.14 -11.30
C SER A 504 0.61 21.13 -12.83
N ALA A 505 -0.44 20.52 -13.42
CA ALA A 505 -0.68 20.57 -14.87
C ALA A 505 -0.89 22.00 -15.40
N ALA A 506 -1.45 22.90 -14.59
CA ALA A 506 -1.62 24.30 -14.97
C ALA A 506 -0.27 25.00 -15.20
N GLU A 507 0.75 24.68 -14.39
CA GLU A 507 2.10 25.24 -14.60
C GLU A 507 2.78 24.69 -15.86
N LEU A 508 2.41 23.47 -16.30
CA LEU A 508 2.89 22.90 -17.55
C LEU A 508 2.19 23.54 -18.77
N ASP A 509 0.88 23.79 -18.66
CA ASP A 509 0.09 24.50 -19.68
C ASP A 509 0.56 25.96 -19.87
N ASP A 510 0.95 26.62 -18.77
CA ASP A 510 1.52 27.98 -18.76
C ASP A 510 2.87 28.10 -19.49
N LEU A 511 3.51 26.99 -19.90
CA LEU A 511 4.76 27.02 -20.69
C LEU A 511 4.54 27.36 -22.17
N ASP A 512 3.29 27.55 -22.63
CA ASP A 512 2.91 27.95 -23.99
C ASP A 512 3.55 27.04 -25.06
N ILE A 513 3.46 25.73 -24.83
CA ILE A 513 4.04 24.70 -25.70
C ILE A 513 3.14 24.49 -26.92
N ASP A 514 3.72 24.58 -28.13
CA ASP A 514 3.03 24.26 -29.38
C ASP A 514 2.94 22.73 -29.59
N PHE A 515 2.01 22.10 -28.88
CA PHE A 515 1.77 20.66 -28.93
C PHE A 515 1.34 20.18 -30.33
N GLU A 516 0.54 20.96 -31.05
CA GLU A 516 -0.03 20.59 -32.36
C GLU A 516 1.06 20.46 -33.45
N HIS A 517 2.06 21.33 -33.45
CA HIS A 517 3.08 21.39 -34.51
C HIS A 517 4.44 20.84 -34.09
N SER A 518 4.56 20.26 -32.90
CA SER A 518 5.80 19.69 -32.37
C SER A 518 5.64 18.23 -31.97
N ILE A 519 6.76 17.53 -31.80
CA ILE A 519 6.82 16.33 -30.96
C ILE A 519 7.23 16.79 -29.57
N VAL A 520 6.46 16.46 -28.54
CA VAL A 520 6.71 16.93 -27.18
C VAL A 520 7.14 15.77 -26.30
N VAL A 521 8.32 15.87 -25.68
CA VAL A 521 8.78 14.92 -24.67
C VAL A 521 8.75 15.57 -23.30
N VAL A 522 8.01 14.98 -22.37
CA VAL A 522 7.90 15.47 -20.99
C VAL A 522 8.54 14.48 -20.04
N GLU A 523 9.73 14.80 -19.54
CA GLU A 523 10.32 14.07 -18.42
C GLU A 523 9.58 14.41 -17.14
N TRP A 524 9.26 13.39 -16.32
CA TRP A 524 8.51 13.57 -15.06
C TRP A 524 7.08 14.11 -15.25
N GLY A 525 6.50 13.94 -16.44
CA GLY A 525 5.17 14.46 -16.78
C GLY A 525 3.98 13.60 -16.37
N SER A 526 4.21 12.46 -15.70
CA SER A 526 3.14 11.55 -15.28
C SER A 526 2.13 12.28 -14.39
N GLY A 527 0.84 12.16 -14.71
CA GLY A 527 -0.25 12.88 -14.04
C GLY A 527 -0.40 14.38 -14.38
N MET A 528 0.48 14.96 -15.21
CA MET A 528 0.39 16.38 -15.60
C MET A 528 -0.10 16.60 -17.04
N VAL A 529 0.11 15.63 -17.92
CA VAL A 529 -0.16 15.77 -19.36
C VAL A 529 -1.61 15.45 -19.76
N GLY A 530 -2.27 14.53 -19.04
CA GLY A 530 -3.61 14.04 -19.42
C GLY A 530 -4.75 15.06 -19.34
N SER A 531 -4.54 16.21 -18.69
CA SER A 531 -5.50 17.32 -18.69
C SER A 531 -5.21 18.37 -19.78
N ILE A 532 -4.10 18.24 -20.50
CA ILE A 532 -3.64 19.19 -21.53
C ILE A 532 -3.90 18.63 -22.93
N VAL A 533 -3.74 17.31 -23.12
CA VAL A 533 -3.95 16.63 -24.41
C VAL A 533 -4.87 15.42 -24.27
N ASP A 534 -5.66 15.16 -25.32
CA ASP A 534 -6.67 14.07 -25.34
C ASP A 534 -6.06 12.66 -25.36
N GLY A 535 -4.80 12.54 -25.82
CA GLY A 535 -4.04 11.29 -25.81
C GLY A 535 -2.54 11.51 -25.89
N TYR A 536 -1.78 10.59 -25.31
CA TYR A 536 -0.32 10.62 -25.26
C TYR A 536 0.27 9.21 -25.09
N LEU A 537 1.55 9.08 -25.40
CA LEU A 537 2.34 7.89 -25.12
C LEU A 537 3.05 8.06 -23.78
N GLU A 538 3.07 7.04 -22.95
CA GLU A 538 3.85 7.03 -21.72
C GLU A 538 4.87 5.90 -21.75
N LEU A 539 6.15 6.25 -21.64
CA LEU A 539 7.25 5.30 -21.57
C LEU A 539 7.77 5.24 -20.13
N VAL A 540 7.41 4.15 -19.44
CA VAL A 540 7.79 3.88 -18.06
C VAL A 540 9.12 3.13 -18.04
N ILE A 541 10.11 3.65 -17.31
CA ILE A 541 11.47 3.12 -17.22
C ILE A 541 11.73 2.65 -15.79
N ASP A 542 11.57 1.36 -15.57
CA ASP A 542 11.81 0.72 -14.29
C ASP A 542 13.25 0.22 -14.16
N ARG A 543 13.84 0.50 -12.99
CA ARG A 543 15.10 -0.12 -12.56
C ARG A 543 14.77 -1.21 -11.54
N PRO A 544 14.85 -2.50 -11.90
CA PRO A 544 14.66 -3.58 -10.93
C PRO A 544 15.75 -3.50 -9.85
N ARG A 545 15.40 -3.06 -8.64
CA ARG A 545 16.29 -3.14 -7.48
C ARG A 545 16.22 -4.54 -6.88
N GLY A 546 17.36 -5.25 -6.84
CA GLY A 546 17.41 -6.59 -6.25
C GLY A 546 18.80 -7.11 -5.89
N ALA A 547 19.15 -6.96 -4.60
CA ALA A 547 20.01 -7.82 -3.77
C ALA A 547 21.51 -7.97 -4.14
N ALA A 548 22.37 -7.10 -3.57
CA ALA A 548 23.51 -7.48 -2.72
C ALA A 548 24.35 -6.25 -2.32
N ALA A 549 24.06 -5.67 -1.14
CA ALA A 549 25.12 -5.14 -0.29
C ALA A 549 25.72 -6.32 0.48
N ALA A 550 26.65 -7.04 -0.16
CA ALA A 550 27.52 -8.02 0.50
C ALA A 550 28.74 -8.31 -0.38
N GLY A 551 29.85 -7.60 -0.15
CA GLY A 551 31.17 -8.06 -0.60
C GLY A 551 32.09 -7.01 -1.21
N SER A 552 33.11 -6.65 -0.43
CA SER A 552 34.39 -5.98 -0.78
C SER A 552 34.34 -4.62 -1.47
N ALA A 553 34.66 -3.58 -0.69
CA ALA A 553 35.39 -2.44 -1.17
C ALA A 553 36.77 -2.90 -1.68
N ASP A 554 36.95 -2.95 -3.00
CA ASP A 554 38.27 -2.74 -3.60
C ASP A 554 38.16 -2.14 -5.02
N ALA A 555 38.93 -1.07 -5.20
CA ALA A 555 39.44 -0.43 -6.41
C ALA A 555 38.65 -0.41 -7.75
N GLY A 556 38.12 0.77 -8.09
CA GLY A 556 38.39 1.42 -9.39
C GLY A 556 37.67 0.96 -10.66
N GLY A 557 36.45 0.42 -10.58
CA GLY A 557 35.60 0.13 -11.75
C GLY A 557 34.32 0.96 -11.74
N ASP A 558 33.86 1.40 -12.93
CA ASP A 558 32.57 2.06 -13.12
C ASP A 558 31.44 1.26 -12.45
N GLU A 559 30.45 1.95 -11.86
CA GLU A 559 29.25 1.32 -11.30
C GLU A 559 28.64 0.34 -12.32
N PRO A 560 28.25 -0.87 -11.90
CA PRO A 560 27.66 -1.84 -12.81
C PRO A 560 26.38 -1.26 -13.43
N VAL A 561 26.34 -1.24 -14.76
CA VAL A 561 25.18 -0.78 -15.52
C VAL A 561 24.06 -1.81 -15.36
N GLU A 562 23.04 -1.46 -14.58
CA GLU A 562 21.87 -2.30 -14.38
C GLU A 562 20.92 -2.24 -15.59
N PRO A 563 20.32 -3.39 -15.99
CA PRO A 563 19.31 -3.42 -17.04
C PRO A 563 18.03 -2.71 -16.56
N ARG A 564 17.33 -2.04 -17.47
CA ARG A 564 16.06 -1.36 -17.23
C ARG A 564 14.93 -2.11 -17.94
N ILE A 565 13.74 -2.10 -17.38
CA ILE A 565 12.53 -2.53 -18.09
C ILE A 565 11.86 -1.25 -18.58
N VAL A 566 11.60 -1.19 -19.88
CA VAL A 566 10.94 -0.05 -20.52
C VAL A 566 9.60 -0.53 -21.04
N THR A 567 8.51 0.08 -20.62
CA THR A 567 7.15 -0.26 -21.04
C THR A 567 6.49 0.95 -21.68
N LEU A 568 5.91 0.77 -22.86
CA LEU A 568 5.13 1.79 -23.57
C LEU A 568 3.66 1.57 -23.30
N HIS A 569 2.99 2.63 -22.84
CA HIS A 569 1.56 2.69 -22.64
C HIS A 569 0.94 3.73 -23.58
N HIS A 570 -0.23 3.42 -24.12
CA HIS A 570 -1.08 4.40 -24.80
C HIS A 570 -2.09 4.95 -23.80
N ARG A 571 -2.13 6.27 -23.63
CA ARG A 571 -3.02 6.96 -22.68
C ARG A 571 -4.00 7.85 -23.45
N GLY A 572 -5.31 7.77 -23.15
CA GLY A 572 -6.36 8.56 -23.80
C GLY A 572 -7.28 7.77 -24.72
N ALA A 573 -8.39 8.38 -25.19
CA ALA A 573 -9.35 7.71 -26.07
C ALA A 573 -8.75 7.53 -27.47
N ALA A 574 -8.60 6.27 -27.89
CA ALA A 574 -8.23 5.92 -29.26
C ALA A 574 -9.39 6.19 -30.23
N ASP A 575 -9.75 7.46 -30.44
CA ASP A 575 -10.54 7.84 -31.61
C ASP A 575 -9.61 7.92 -32.82
N GLY A 576 -9.43 6.75 -33.44
CA GLY A 576 -8.72 6.58 -34.69
C GLY A 576 -7.37 5.89 -34.50
N ALA A 577 -7.40 4.56 -34.40
CA ALA A 577 -6.25 3.75 -34.77
C ALA A 577 -5.75 4.21 -36.15
N ARG A 578 -4.58 4.84 -36.18
CA ARG A 578 -3.76 4.96 -37.39
C ARG A 578 -2.76 3.80 -37.32
N GLU A 579 -2.80 2.97 -38.36
CA GLU A 579 -2.01 1.73 -38.54
C GLU A 579 -0.51 1.90 -38.30
#